data_AF-A0A812RMN2-F1
#
_entry.id   AF-A0A812RMN2-F1
#
_cell.length_a   1.000
_cell.length_b   1.000
_cell.length_c   1.000
_cell.angle_alpha   90.00
_cell.angle_beta   90.00
_cell.angle_gamma   90.00
#
_symmetry.space_group_name_H-M   'P 1'
#
loop_
_entity.id
_entity.type
_entity.pdbx_description
1 polymer ?
#
loop_
_entity_poly.entity_id
_entity_poly.type
_entity_poly.pdbx_seq_one_letter_code
_entity_poly.pdbx_strand_id
1 'polypeptide(L)'
;MSCCNARKVNPNTVRDKWRELCYGEKRRGKFSQAEDWRMRMAICHTTNSLLPTKDIPWTKVQKWMPHRGYKMLMKRWYNDLMPRLTAYKDKYGMPVEPDVFVRHLLRKLRKEDYDDPREVEWTHVNTWWSAGMNRTKWRQLSSRVPDELRFAGMQQQVQWWYEVNQCKSHRKRDKKLLAAEILRKAFLLGPAVLTPFLTLGPPRGIQRLKTIVSAEEAEASS
;
A
#
# COMPACT_ATOMS: atom_id res chain seq x y z
N MET A 1 0.26 -59.58 -25.85
CA MET A 1 0.16 -58.30 -26.60
C MET A 1 -0.38 -57.23 -25.65
N SER A 2 0.48 -56.35 -25.14
CA SER A 2 0.07 -55.32 -24.17
C SER A 2 -0.19 -54.01 -24.93
N CYS A 3 -1.46 -53.63 -25.05
CA CYS A 3 -1.86 -52.38 -25.68
C CYS A 3 -1.38 -51.21 -24.83
N CYS A 4 -0.42 -50.45 -25.37
CA CYS A 4 0.01 -49.18 -24.79
C CYS A 4 -1.17 -48.19 -24.79
N ASN A 5 -1.74 -47.97 -23.62
CA ASN A 5 -2.70 -46.89 -23.37
C ASN A 5 -1.97 -45.54 -23.51
N ALA A 6 -1.87 -45.05 -24.74
CA ALA A 6 -1.44 -43.69 -25.02
C ALA A 6 -2.48 -42.73 -24.46
N ARG A 7 -2.31 -42.32 -23.20
CA ARG A 7 -3.12 -41.26 -22.58
C ARG A 7 -3.05 -40.05 -23.49
N LYS A 8 -4.20 -39.60 -24.01
CA LYS A 8 -4.32 -38.32 -24.72
C LYS A 8 -3.88 -37.20 -23.78
N VAL A 9 -2.61 -36.79 -23.87
CA VAL A 9 -2.08 -35.68 -23.10
C VAL A 9 -2.58 -34.39 -23.73
N ASN A 10 -3.23 -33.54 -22.95
CA ASN A 10 -3.74 -32.26 -23.44
C ASN A 10 -2.57 -31.40 -23.98
N PRO A 11 -2.63 -30.92 -25.24
CA PRO A 11 -1.57 -30.12 -25.86
C PRO A 11 -1.20 -28.86 -25.05
N ASN A 12 -2.16 -28.28 -24.33
CA ASN A 12 -1.93 -27.14 -23.46
C ASN A 12 -1.09 -27.52 -22.23
N THR A 13 -1.27 -28.72 -21.69
CA THR A 13 -0.47 -29.24 -20.56
C THR A 13 0.97 -29.48 -20.98
N VAL A 14 1.20 -30.02 -22.18
CA VAL A 14 2.56 -30.21 -22.73
C VAL A 14 3.25 -28.86 -22.92
N ARG A 15 2.54 -27.89 -23.52
CA ARG A 15 3.04 -26.52 -23.74
C ARG A 15 3.39 -25.81 -22.43
N ASP A 16 2.54 -25.93 -21.42
CA ASP A 16 2.77 -25.35 -20.09
C ASP A 16 3.97 -26.00 -19.41
N LYS A 17 4.09 -27.33 -19.47
CA LYS A 17 5.20 -28.09 -18.89
C LYS A 17 6.52 -27.77 -19.59
N TRP A 18 6.50 -27.63 -20.91
CA TRP A 18 7.65 -27.20 -21.71
C TRP A 18 8.12 -25.79 -21.30
N ARG A 19 7.19 -24.83 -21.20
CA ARG A 19 7.49 -23.48 -20.65
C ARG A 19 7.90 -23.51 -19.18
N GLU A 20 7.58 -24.56 -18.45
CA GLU A 20 8.06 -24.71 -17.08
C GLU A 20 9.53 -25.12 -17.04
N LEU A 21 9.92 -26.05 -17.90
CA LEU A 21 11.24 -26.66 -17.96
C LEU A 21 12.29 -25.80 -18.69
N CYS A 22 11.93 -25.10 -19.77
CA CYS A 22 12.90 -24.36 -20.59
C CYS A 22 13.46 -23.07 -19.96
N TYR A 23 12.84 -22.54 -18.89
CA TYR A 23 13.27 -21.28 -18.27
C TYR A 23 14.16 -21.47 -17.03
N GLY A 24 14.80 -22.63 -16.89
CA GLY A 24 15.78 -22.91 -15.85
C GLY A 24 15.18 -23.21 -14.47
N GLU A 25 16.06 -23.38 -13.49
CA GLU A 25 15.70 -23.78 -12.13
C GLU A 25 14.91 -22.66 -11.42
N LYS A 26 13.61 -22.89 -11.21
CA LYS A 26 12.72 -21.89 -10.61
C LYS A 26 12.92 -21.88 -9.11
N ARG A 27 13.24 -20.71 -8.56
CA ARG A 27 13.34 -20.53 -7.11
C ARG A 27 11.99 -20.80 -6.45
N ARG A 28 11.92 -21.89 -5.67
CA ARG A 28 10.78 -22.22 -4.81
C ARG A 28 11.06 -21.64 -3.42
N GLY A 29 10.23 -20.71 -2.98
CA GLY A 29 10.45 -19.98 -1.72
C GLY A 29 9.57 -18.74 -1.61
N LYS A 30 9.56 -18.11 -0.44
CA LYS A 30 8.80 -16.87 -0.18
C LYS A 30 9.25 -15.76 -1.14
N PHE A 31 8.32 -14.87 -1.50
CA PHE A 31 8.64 -13.65 -2.23
C PHE A 31 9.24 -12.63 -1.26
N SER A 32 10.39 -12.08 -1.62
CA SER A 32 10.97 -10.92 -0.97
C SER A 32 10.21 -9.65 -1.33
N GLN A 33 10.38 -8.58 -0.54
CA GLN A 33 9.78 -7.28 -0.86
C GLN A 33 10.30 -6.71 -2.18
N ALA A 34 11.58 -6.91 -2.49
CA ALA A 34 12.18 -6.48 -3.75
C ALA A 34 11.56 -7.22 -4.95
N GLU A 35 11.26 -8.51 -4.81
CA GLU A 35 10.54 -9.27 -5.84
C GLU A 35 9.10 -8.79 -6.01
N ASP A 36 8.39 -8.51 -4.91
CA ASP A 36 7.03 -7.95 -4.97
C ASP A 36 7.01 -6.59 -5.67
N TRP A 37 8.00 -5.73 -5.43
CA TRP A 37 8.17 -4.45 -6.12
C TRP A 37 8.47 -4.64 -7.61
N ARG A 38 9.45 -5.50 -7.96
CA ARG A 38 9.79 -5.80 -9.35
C ARG A 38 8.60 -6.39 -10.12
N MET A 39 7.79 -7.24 -9.48
CA MET A 39 6.59 -7.79 -10.10
C MET A 39 5.55 -6.72 -10.41
N ARG A 40 5.34 -5.75 -9.49
CA ARG A 40 4.45 -4.60 -9.72
C ARG A 40 4.90 -3.77 -10.92
N MET A 41 6.19 -3.44 -10.98
CA MET A 41 6.76 -2.68 -12.10
C MET A 41 6.63 -3.43 -13.43
N ALA A 42 6.91 -4.73 -13.44
CA ALA A 42 6.77 -5.57 -14.63
C ALA A 42 5.32 -5.61 -15.13
N ILE A 43 4.34 -5.72 -14.22
CA ILE A 43 2.91 -5.64 -14.58
C ILE A 43 2.60 -4.28 -15.18
N CYS A 44 2.99 -3.19 -14.52
CA CYS A 44 2.71 -1.82 -15.00
C CYS A 44 3.26 -1.59 -16.42
N HIS A 45 4.51 -1.97 -16.67
CA HIS A 45 5.13 -1.84 -17.98
C HIS A 45 4.49 -2.75 -19.04
N THR A 46 3.99 -3.91 -18.64
CA THR A 46 3.42 -4.89 -19.57
C THR A 46 1.99 -4.54 -19.97
N THR A 47 1.20 -4.00 -19.02
CA THR A 47 -0.21 -3.67 -19.23
C THR A 47 -0.41 -2.20 -19.60
N ASN A 48 0.65 -1.39 -19.58
CA ASN A 48 0.59 0.08 -19.64
C ASN A 48 -0.41 0.66 -18.64
N SER A 49 -0.62 -0.03 -17.52
CA SER A 49 -1.59 0.35 -16.51
C SER A 49 -0.92 0.41 -15.16
N LEU A 50 -1.00 1.59 -14.54
CA LEU A 50 -0.54 1.82 -13.18
C LEU A 50 -1.55 1.31 -12.15
N LEU A 51 -2.75 0.95 -12.61
CA LEU A 51 -3.81 0.36 -11.80
C LEU A 51 -3.62 -1.15 -11.68
N PRO A 52 -3.96 -1.76 -10.53
CA PRO A 52 -4.17 -3.19 -10.44
C PRO A 52 -5.24 -3.62 -11.45
N THR A 53 -4.83 -4.45 -12.40
CA THR A 53 -5.68 -5.00 -13.45
C THR A 53 -5.77 -6.52 -13.33
N LYS A 54 -6.87 -7.08 -13.85
CA LYS A 54 -7.07 -8.52 -13.94
C LYS A 54 -6.53 -9.07 -15.26
N ASP A 55 -6.41 -8.25 -16.30
CA ASP A 55 -6.01 -8.70 -17.63
C ASP A 55 -4.50 -8.55 -17.81
N ILE A 56 -3.75 -9.42 -17.12
CA ILE A 56 -2.29 -9.39 -17.11
C ILE A 56 -1.74 -10.50 -18.03
N PRO A 57 -0.97 -10.16 -19.08
CA PRO A 57 -0.33 -11.18 -19.91
C PRO A 57 0.93 -11.71 -19.20
N TRP A 58 0.72 -12.66 -18.28
CA TRP A 58 1.71 -13.19 -17.34
C TRP A 58 2.99 -13.74 -17.99
N THR A 59 2.91 -14.22 -19.22
CA THR A 59 4.08 -14.70 -19.98
C THR A 59 5.05 -13.56 -20.33
N LYS A 60 4.55 -12.34 -20.57
CA LYS A 60 5.38 -11.15 -20.77
C LYS A 60 5.96 -10.68 -19.44
N VAL A 61 5.16 -10.69 -18.36
CA VAL A 61 5.62 -10.36 -17.00
C VAL A 61 6.75 -11.31 -16.55
N GLN A 62 6.66 -12.60 -16.85
CA GLN A 62 7.70 -13.58 -16.51
C GLN A 62 9.07 -13.23 -17.12
N LYS A 63 9.11 -12.57 -18.29
CA LYS A 63 10.39 -12.16 -18.91
C LYS A 63 11.19 -11.20 -18.02
N TRP A 64 10.51 -10.41 -17.18
CA TRP A 64 11.14 -9.51 -16.21
C TRP A 64 11.61 -10.22 -14.93
N MET A 65 11.05 -11.40 -14.66
CA MET A 65 11.31 -12.21 -13.47
C MET A 65 11.54 -13.67 -13.86
N PRO A 66 12.61 -13.98 -14.64
CA PRO A 66 12.79 -15.30 -15.24
C PRO A 66 12.91 -16.43 -14.20
N HIS A 67 13.37 -16.10 -12.99
CA HIS A 67 13.57 -17.00 -11.86
C HIS A 67 12.26 -17.45 -11.17
N ARG A 68 11.10 -16.85 -11.51
CA ARG A 68 9.78 -17.24 -10.99
C ARG A 68 8.87 -17.66 -12.14
N GLY A 69 8.17 -18.78 -11.99
CA GLY A 69 7.20 -19.22 -13.00
C GLY A 69 5.98 -18.30 -13.06
N TYR A 70 5.42 -18.07 -14.25
CA TYR A 70 4.26 -17.20 -14.42
C TYR A 70 3.06 -17.59 -13.54
N LYS A 71 2.81 -18.89 -13.31
CA LYS A 71 1.74 -19.37 -12.40
C LYS A 71 1.97 -18.93 -10.95
N MET A 72 3.23 -18.88 -10.50
CA MET A 72 3.58 -18.40 -9.16
C MET A 72 3.38 -16.88 -9.05
N LEU A 73 3.83 -16.13 -10.06
CA LEU A 73 3.62 -14.67 -10.13
C LEU A 73 2.12 -14.33 -10.11
N MET A 74 1.33 -15.03 -10.91
CA MET A 74 -0.11 -14.90 -10.98
C MET A 74 -0.77 -15.16 -9.62
N LYS A 75 -0.44 -16.29 -8.97
CA LYS A 75 -0.98 -16.64 -7.65
C LYS A 75 -0.60 -15.59 -6.59
N ARG A 76 0.66 -15.16 -6.58
CA ARG A 76 1.17 -14.12 -5.67
C ARG A 76 0.44 -12.79 -5.86
N TRP A 77 0.17 -12.41 -7.11
CA TRP A 77 -0.54 -11.18 -7.41
C TRP A 77 -1.96 -11.20 -6.89
N TYR A 78 -2.80 -12.15 -7.32
CA TYR A 78 -4.22 -12.13 -6.96
C TYR A 78 -4.48 -12.41 -5.48
N ASN A 79 -3.67 -13.26 -4.86
CA ASN A 79 -3.92 -13.69 -3.48
C ASN A 79 -3.28 -12.76 -2.45
N ASP A 80 -2.11 -12.17 -2.74
CA ASP A 80 -1.37 -11.37 -1.76
C ASP A 80 -1.28 -9.89 -2.12
N LEU A 81 -0.87 -9.54 -3.35
CA LEU A 81 -0.53 -8.15 -3.68
C LEU A 81 -1.73 -7.32 -4.11
N MET A 82 -2.58 -7.83 -4.99
CA MET A 82 -3.74 -7.12 -5.52
C MET A 82 -4.69 -6.67 -4.41
N PRO A 83 -5.06 -7.51 -3.42
CA PRO A 83 -5.92 -7.08 -2.31
C PRO A 83 -5.31 -5.96 -1.47
N ARG A 84 -3.98 -6.01 -1.26
CA ARG A 84 -3.24 -4.95 -0.54
C ARG A 84 -3.16 -3.65 -1.34
N LEU A 85 -3.11 -3.73 -2.67
CA LEU A 85 -2.97 -2.59 -3.58
C LEU A 85 -4.32 -1.90 -3.85
N THR A 86 -5.41 -2.64 -3.96
CA THR A 86 -6.75 -2.06 -4.15
C THR A 86 -7.21 -1.22 -2.97
N ALA A 87 -6.63 -1.41 -1.79
CA ALA A 87 -6.98 -0.67 -0.58
C ALA A 87 -6.42 0.76 -0.53
N TYR A 88 -5.43 1.11 -1.37
CA TYR A 88 -4.64 2.34 -1.23
C TYR A 88 -4.28 2.96 -2.59
N LYS A 89 -5.27 3.45 -3.33
CA LYS A 89 -5.04 4.19 -4.58
C LYS A 89 -4.98 5.69 -4.29
N ASP A 90 -4.35 6.47 -5.16
CA ASP A 90 -4.49 7.92 -5.17
C ASP A 90 -5.60 8.36 -6.13
N LYS A 91 -5.83 9.68 -6.27
CA LYS A 91 -6.88 10.23 -7.15
C LYS A 91 -6.70 9.88 -8.63
N TYR A 92 -5.48 9.60 -9.07
CA TYR A 92 -5.17 9.18 -10.44
C TYR A 92 -5.12 7.66 -10.56
N GLY A 93 -5.39 6.95 -9.47
CA GLY A 93 -5.38 5.50 -9.38
C GLY A 93 -4.00 4.89 -9.14
N MET A 94 -2.96 5.70 -8.97
CA MET A 94 -1.62 5.22 -8.70
C MET A 94 -1.59 4.51 -7.34
N PRO A 95 -0.81 3.43 -7.19
CA PRO A 95 -0.63 2.79 -5.90
C PRO A 95 0.09 3.77 -4.95
N VAL A 96 -0.52 4.05 -3.81
CA VAL A 96 0.13 4.83 -2.76
C VAL A 96 1.21 3.96 -2.12
N GLU A 97 2.44 4.49 -2.06
CA GLU A 97 3.55 3.81 -1.42
C GLU A 97 3.22 3.45 0.04
N PRO A 98 3.50 2.22 0.50
CA PRO A 98 3.22 1.81 1.89
C PRO A 98 3.82 2.74 2.94
N ASP A 99 4.97 3.36 2.63
CA ASP A 99 5.68 4.24 3.55
C ASP A 99 4.92 5.54 3.83
N VAL A 100 4.01 5.95 2.94
CA VAL A 100 3.12 7.10 3.20
C VAL A 100 2.27 6.85 4.45
N PHE A 101 1.75 5.63 4.60
CA PHE A 101 0.94 5.22 5.73
C PHE A 101 1.78 5.01 6.99
N VAL A 102 3.02 4.51 6.85
CA VAL A 102 3.97 4.42 7.97
C VAL A 102 4.30 5.81 8.50
N ARG A 103 4.65 6.75 7.62
CA ARG A 103 4.90 8.15 8.01
C ARG A 103 3.67 8.81 8.59
N HIS A 104 2.47 8.47 8.11
CA HIS A 104 1.22 8.94 8.72
C HIS A 104 1.07 8.43 10.16
N LEU A 105 1.25 7.12 10.37
CA LEU A 105 1.23 6.48 11.68
C LEU A 105 2.24 7.14 12.64
N LEU A 106 3.50 7.29 12.22
CA LEU A 106 4.56 7.89 13.03
C LEU A 106 4.27 9.36 13.39
N ARG A 107 3.74 10.15 12.44
CA ARG A 107 3.35 11.55 12.70
C ARG A 107 2.24 11.65 13.76
N LYS A 108 1.31 10.69 13.75
CA LYS A 108 0.21 10.65 14.71
C LYS A 108 0.70 10.20 16.09
N LEU A 109 1.44 9.10 16.18
CA LEU A 109 2.03 8.65 17.45
C LEU A 109 2.90 9.72 18.10
N ARG A 110 3.73 10.41 17.31
CA ARG A 110 4.57 11.51 17.82
C ARG A 110 3.75 12.71 18.32
N LYS A 111 2.60 12.97 17.72
CA LYS A 111 1.76 14.12 18.09
C LYS A 111 1.00 13.86 19.40
N GLU A 112 0.49 12.65 19.57
CA GLU A 112 -0.32 12.28 20.75
C GLU A 112 0.53 11.85 21.95
N ASP A 113 1.85 11.67 21.75
CA ASP A 113 2.85 11.51 22.81
C ASP A 113 2.64 10.29 23.74
N TYR A 114 2.21 9.17 23.18
CA TYR A 114 2.00 7.93 23.95
C TYR A 114 3.32 7.30 24.44
N ASP A 115 3.34 6.91 25.71
CA ASP A 115 4.45 6.20 26.35
C ASP A 115 4.31 4.66 26.30
N ASP A 116 3.08 4.14 26.39
CA ASP A 116 2.79 2.70 26.29
C ASP A 116 1.99 2.35 25.00
N PRO A 117 2.46 1.42 24.17
CA PRO A 117 1.69 0.88 23.04
C PRO A 117 0.28 0.36 23.37
N ARG A 118 -0.01 0.02 24.62
CA ARG A 118 -1.33 -0.46 25.08
C ARG A 118 -2.36 0.65 25.22
N GLU A 119 -1.91 1.86 25.52
CA GLU A 119 -2.74 3.06 25.70
C GLU A 119 -3.12 3.70 24.36
N VAL A 120 -2.37 3.37 23.31
CA VAL A 120 -2.59 3.90 21.97
C VAL A 120 -3.96 3.46 21.44
N GLU A 121 -4.80 4.45 21.09
CA GLU A 121 -6.03 4.21 20.35
C GLU A 121 -5.74 3.90 18.88
N TRP A 122 -5.39 2.64 18.61
CA TRP A 122 -4.91 2.18 17.30
C TRP A 122 -5.87 2.39 16.13
N THR A 123 -7.16 2.65 16.39
CA THR A 123 -8.15 3.04 15.36
C THR A 123 -7.92 4.45 14.83
N HIS A 124 -7.38 5.36 15.63
CA HIS A 124 -7.27 6.80 15.31
C HIS A 124 -5.88 7.21 14.79
N VAL A 125 -4.85 6.39 15.01
CA VAL A 125 -3.47 6.67 14.59
C VAL A 125 -3.30 6.70 13.07
N ASN A 126 -3.96 5.79 12.36
CA ASN A 126 -3.99 5.77 10.91
C ASN A 126 -5.31 5.14 10.47
N THR A 127 -6.24 6.01 10.07
CA THR A 127 -7.62 5.66 9.72
C THR A 127 -7.74 4.89 8.39
N TRP A 128 -6.66 4.80 7.62
CA TRP A 128 -6.59 3.99 6.41
C TRP A 128 -6.28 2.52 6.72
N TRP A 129 -5.76 2.23 7.91
CA TRP A 129 -5.44 0.89 8.40
C TRP A 129 -6.39 0.50 9.52
N SER A 130 -6.74 -0.78 9.62
CA SER A 130 -7.43 -1.27 10.80
C SER A 130 -6.53 -1.18 12.03
N ALA A 131 -7.12 -1.12 13.22
CA ALA A 131 -6.36 -1.12 14.47
C ALA A 131 -5.38 -2.32 14.57
N GLY A 132 -5.77 -3.49 14.03
CA GLY A 132 -4.90 -4.67 13.97
C GLY A 132 -3.69 -4.49 13.04
N MET A 133 -3.90 -3.84 11.88
CA MET A 133 -2.80 -3.51 10.96
C MET A 133 -1.85 -2.48 11.57
N ASN A 134 -2.37 -1.43 12.21
CA ASN A 134 -1.57 -0.42 12.90
C ASN A 134 -0.69 -1.06 14.00
N ARG A 135 -1.28 -1.89 14.87
CA ARG A 135 -0.56 -2.65 15.90
C ARG A 135 0.52 -3.55 15.31
N THR A 136 0.18 -4.31 14.27
CA THR A 136 1.11 -5.23 13.61
C THR A 136 2.28 -4.46 13.01
N LYS A 137 2.01 -3.32 12.36
CA LYS A 137 3.06 -2.50 11.76
C LYS A 137 3.95 -1.85 12.82
N TRP A 138 3.38 -1.34 13.92
CA TRP A 138 4.17 -0.83 15.04
C TRP A 138 5.09 -1.91 15.62
N ARG A 139 4.57 -3.12 15.90
CA ARG A 139 5.39 -4.24 16.39
C ARG A 139 6.56 -4.56 15.46
N GLN A 140 6.36 -4.51 14.14
CA GLN A 140 7.42 -4.71 13.15
C GLN A 140 8.46 -3.58 13.14
N LEU A 141 8.04 -2.35 13.44
CA LEU A 141 8.94 -1.20 13.54
C LEU A 141 9.76 -1.30 14.82
N SER A 142 9.12 -1.53 15.98
CA SER A 142 9.78 -1.68 17.28
C SER A 142 10.81 -2.82 17.31
N SER A 143 10.55 -3.94 16.62
CA SER A 143 11.52 -5.04 16.58
C SER A 143 12.80 -4.73 15.77
N ARG A 144 12.79 -3.67 14.97
CA ARG A 144 13.89 -3.25 14.08
C ARG A 144 14.60 -1.97 14.56
N VAL A 145 14.21 -1.46 15.71
CA VAL A 145 14.89 -0.34 16.37
C VAL A 145 16.31 -0.79 16.79
N PRO A 146 17.33 0.09 16.76
CA PRO A 146 18.66 -0.21 17.29
C PRO A 146 18.59 -0.71 18.73
N ASP A 147 19.51 -1.60 19.13
CA ASP A 147 19.46 -2.24 20.44
C ASP A 147 19.50 -1.22 21.60
N GLU A 148 20.23 -0.12 21.43
CA GLU A 148 20.29 1.02 22.37
C GLU A 148 18.91 1.63 22.66
N LEU A 149 18.03 1.65 21.66
CA LEU A 149 16.68 2.20 21.75
C LEU A 149 15.61 1.12 21.97
N ARG A 150 15.98 -0.17 22.02
CA ARG A 150 15.02 -1.26 22.24
C ARG A 150 14.38 -1.19 23.63
N PHE A 151 15.17 -0.77 24.62
CA PHE A 151 14.71 -0.55 26.00
C PHE A 151 14.30 0.90 26.27
N ALA A 152 14.52 1.78 25.29
CA ALA A 152 13.99 3.13 25.35
C ALA A 152 12.46 3.12 25.26
N GLY A 153 11.83 4.09 25.91
CA GLY A 153 10.38 4.30 25.86
C GLY A 153 9.86 4.49 24.44
N MET A 154 8.55 4.25 24.25
CA MET A 154 7.91 4.31 22.93
C MET A 154 8.17 5.63 22.21
N GLN A 155 8.11 6.75 22.92
CA GLN A 155 8.35 8.07 22.33
C GLN A 155 9.71 8.21 21.66
N GLN A 156 10.78 7.70 22.28
CA GLN A 156 12.13 7.76 21.71
C GLN A 156 12.24 6.90 20.45
N GLN A 157 11.62 5.72 20.45
CA GLN A 157 11.55 4.86 19.27
C GLN A 157 10.75 5.52 18.13
N VAL A 158 9.63 6.17 18.46
CA VAL A 158 8.81 6.93 17.50
C VAL A 158 9.61 8.10 16.92
N GLN A 159 10.33 8.85 17.76
CA GLN A 159 11.16 9.98 17.34
C GLN A 159 12.26 9.54 16.38
N TRP A 160 12.99 8.47 16.72
CA TRP A 160 14.01 7.88 15.84
C TRP A 160 13.41 7.48 14.48
N TRP A 161 12.30 6.74 14.49
CA TRP A 161 11.63 6.35 13.25
C TRP A 161 11.12 7.55 12.44
N TYR A 162 10.67 8.61 13.12
CA TYR A 162 10.20 9.83 12.49
C TYR A 162 11.32 10.52 11.69
N GLU A 163 12.54 10.55 12.24
CA GLU A 163 13.71 11.13 11.60
C GLU A 163 14.23 10.25 10.46
N VAL A 164 14.40 8.94 10.70
CA VAL A 164 14.89 7.97 9.71
C VAL A 164 13.99 7.92 8.47
N ASN A 165 12.66 7.98 8.65
CA ASN A 165 11.71 8.00 7.53
C ASN A 165 11.50 9.40 6.94
N GLN A 166 12.23 10.41 7.41
CA GLN A 166 12.13 11.80 6.96
C GLN A 166 10.67 12.30 6.96
N CYS A 167 9.92 11.99 8.04
CA CYS A 167 8.49 12.27 8.13
C CYS A 167 8.13 13.76 7.91
N LYS A 168 9.06 14.66 8.27
CA LYS A 168 8.92 16.11 8.10
C LYS A 168 9.00 16.53 6.63
N SER A 169 10.00 16.06 5.89
CA SER A 169 10.21 16.45 4.48
C SER A 169 9.07 15.94 3.58
N HIS A 170 8.55 14.74 3.84
CA HIS A 170 7.48 14.14 3.05
C HIS A 170 6.06 14.64 3.40
N ARG A 171 5.89 15.50 4.42
CA ARG A 171 4.57 15.91 4.94
C ARG A 171 3.62 16.44 3.86
N LYS A 172 4.10 17.37 3.01
CA LYS A 172 3.26 18.00 1.98
C LYS A 172 2.84 17.01 0.90
N ARG A 173 3.77 16.17 0.43
CA ARG A 173 3.52 15.11 -0.56
C ARG A 173 2.53 14.07 -0.04
N ASP A 174 2.77 13.54 1.16
CA ASP A 174 1.91 12.54 1.77
C ASP A 174 0.48 13.05 2.01
N LYS A 175 0.34 14.30 2.49
CA LYS A 175 -0.98 14.93 2.69
C LYS A 175 -1.76 15.00 1.38
N LYS A 176 -1.11 15.35 0.26
CA LYS A 176 -1.74 15.41 -1.07
C LYS A 176 -2.20 14.03 -1.54
N LEU A 177 -1.40 12.98 -1.32
CA LEU A 177 -1.74 11.60 -1.68
C LEU A 177 -2.89 11.05 -0.85
N LEU A 178 -2.92 11.34 0.45
CA LEU A 178 -3.95 10.84 1.37
C LEU A 178 -5.28 11.60 1.27
N ALA A 179 -5.26 12.92 1.05
CA ALA A 179 -6.47 13.72 0.85
C ALA A 179 -7.22 13.33 -0.44
N ALA A 180 -6.47 12.99 -1.48
CA ALA A 180 -7.00 12.46 -2.74
C ALA A 180 -7.85 11.20 -2.55
N GLU A 181 -7.51 10.36 -1.58
CA GLU A 181 -8.23 9.09 -1.33
C GLU A 181 -9.49 9.28 -0.47
N ILE A 182 -9.48 10.23 0.47
CA ILE A 182 -10.67 10.58 1.26
C ILE A 182 -11.80 11.09 0.35
N LEU A 183 -11.47 11.94 -0.63
CA LEU A 183 -12.44 12.46 -1.60
C LEU A 183 -13.06 11.34 -2.46
N ARG A 184 -12.31 10.28 -2.76
CA ARG A 184 -12.83 9.12 -3.51
C ARG A 184 -13.80 8.29 -2.68
N LYS A 185 -13.53 8.05 -1.39
CA LYS A 185 -14.49 7.38 -0.49
C LYS A 185 -15.80 8.18 -0.39
N ALA A 186 -15.71 9.51 -0.32
CA ALA A 186 -16.89 10.38 -0.33
C ALA A 186 -17.65 10.33 -1.67
N PHE A 187 -16.95 10.27 -2.80
CA PHE A 187 -17.56 10.20 -4.14
C PHE A 187 -18.18 8.83 -4.46
N LEU A 188 -17.55 7.73 -4.05
CA LEU A 188 -18.02 6.37 -4.30
C LEU A 188 -19.21 5.95 -3.42
N LEU A 189 -19.43 6.62 -2.28
CA LEU A 189 -20.61 6.39 -1.43
C LEU A 189 -21.89 7.04 -1.98
N GLY A 190 -21.80 7.77 -3.09
CA GLY A 190 -22.92 8.47 -3.71
C GLY A 190 -23.46 9.63 -2.85
N PRO A 191 -24.19 10.59 -3.46
CA PRO A 191 -24.76 11.73 -2.73
C PRO A 191 -25.75 11.33 -1.62
N ALA A 192 -26.25 10.09 -1.61
CA ALA A 192 -27.22 9.60 -0.63
C ALA A 192 -26.65 9.39 0.80
N VAL A 193 -25.32 9.30 0.98
CA VAL A 193 -24.68 9.16 2.30
C VAL A 193 -24.13 10.50 2.81
N LEU A 194 -24.01 11.51 1.94
CA LEU A 194 -23.54 12.86 2.30
C LEU A 194 -24.67 13.81 2.69
N THR A 195 -25.93 13.40 2.53
CA THR A 195 -27.11 14.23 2.78
C THR A 195 -27.33 14.68 4.22
N PRO A 196 -26.94 13.97 5.31
CA PRO A 196 -27.11 14.53 6.64
C PRO A 196 -26.04 15.57 7.01
N PHE A 197 -24.96 15.70 6.23
CA PHE A 197 -23.93 16.72 6.45
C PHE A 197 -24.20 18.05 5.72
N LEU A 198 -25.17 18.08 4.81
CA LEU A 198 -25.54 19.28 4.06
C LEU A 198 -26.85 19.91 4.54
N THR A 199 -27.66 19.20 5.31
CA THR A 199 -28.91 19.71 5.91
C THR A 199 -28.73 20.27 7.32
N LEU A 200 -27.67 19.87 8.03
CA LEU A 200 -27.24 20.49 9.27
C LEU A 200 -26.09 21.43 8.93
N GLY A 201 -26.36 22.73 8.96
CA GLY A 201 -25.40 23.78 8.58
C GLY A 201 -24.00 23.58 9.20
N PRO A 202 -22.95 24.14 8.56
CA PRO A 202 -21.58 23.83 8.90
C PRO A 202 -21.31 24.11 10.39
N PRO A 203 -20.66 23.20 11.13
CA PRO A 203 -20.23 23.48 12.48
C PRO A 203 -19.29 24.70 12.46
N ARG A 204 -19.50 25.62 13.41
CA ARG A 204 -18.88 26.97 13.48
C ARG A 204 -17.34 27.01 13.35
N GLY A 205 -16.66 25.87 13.41
CA GLY A 205 -15.21 25.75 13.18
C GLY A 205 -14.74 25.76 11.72
N ILE A 206 -15.61 25.48 10.73
CA ILE A 206 -15.18 25.39 9.31
C ILE A 206 -15.14 26.77 8.62
N GLN A 207 -15.86 27.77 9.13
CA GLN A 207 -15.81 29.13 8.56
C GLN A 207 -14.44 29.79 8.78
N ARG A 208 -13.71 29.46 9.84
CA ARG A 208 -12.35 29.99 10.09
C ARG A 208 -11.30 29.54 9.06
N LEU A 209 -11.47 28.38 8.44
CA LEU A 209 -10.49 27.85 7.47
C LEU A 209 -10.60 28.50 6.08
N LYS A 210 -11.76 29.02 5.70
CA LYS A 210 -11.90 29.78 4.44
C LYS A 210 -11.27 31.17 4.56
N THR A 211 -11.35 31.80 5.75
CA THR A 211 -10.76 33.12 5.97
C THR A 211 -9.23 33.08 6.01
N ILE A 212 -8.62 32.01 6.51
CA ILE A 212 -7.16 31.88 6.60
C ILE A 212 -6.52 31.66 5.21
N VAL A 213 -7.16 30.87 4.34
CA VAL A 213 -6.61 30.61 2.99
C VAL A 213 -6.67 31.85 2.11
N SER A 214 -7.71 32.68 2.23
CA SER A 214 -7.80 33.93 1.46
C SER A 214 -6.89 35.05 1.98
N ALA A 215 -6.45 34.99 3.25
CA ALA A 215 -5.50 35.95 3.79
C ALA A 215 -4.04 35.64 3.36
N GLU A 216 -3.65 34.36 3.29
CA GLU A 216 -2.31 33.97 2.84
C GLU A 216 -2.07 34.22 1.33
N GLU A 217 -3.12 34.24 0.50
CA GLU A 217 -3.00 34.57 -0.94
C GLU A 217 -2.83 36.08 -1.19
N ALA A 218 -3.26 36.93 -0.26
CA ALA A 218 -3.09 38.39 -0.35
C ALA A 218 -1.67 38.84 0.06
N GLU A 219 -1.05 38.19 1.04
CA GLU A 219 0.33 38.50 1.46
C GLU A 219 1.40 37.98 0.48
N ALA A 220 1.11 36.95 -0.31
CA ALA A 220 2.06 36.44 -1.33
C ALA A 220 2.10 37.28 -2.63
N SER A 221 1.23 38.28 -2.74
CA SER A 221 1.10 39.16 -3.91
C SER A 221 1.56 40.60 -3.64
N SER A 222 2.17 40.86 -2.49
CA SER A 222 2.83 42.12 -2.10
C SER A 222 4.33 41.89 -1.90
#